data_AF-A0A838USK2-F1
#
_entry.id   AF-A0A838USK2-F1
#
_cell.length_a   1.000
_cell.length_b   1.000
_cell.length_c   1.000
_cell.angle_alpha   90.00
_cell.angle_beta   90.00
_cell.angle_gamma   90.00
#
_symmetry.space_group_name_H-M   'P 1'
#
loop_
_entity.id
_entity.type
_entity.pdbx_description
1 polymer ?
#
loop_
_entity_poly.entity_id
_entity_poly.type
_entity_poly.pdbx_seq_one_letter_code
_entity_poly.pdbx_strand_id
1 'polypeptide(L)'
;MTTEQISSGGTCVATPPRPHGRLGRRMALVLGIIFFLLADVAGGATLLVRSALPQTTGTVHLAGPHGAITVTRDGYGVPHIAASDAHDTFFAQGYVTAQDRLWQMEFNRRVAAGRLAEILGPSVIEADKVLRTLGLARSAAADVARLTPALHAELDAYSAGVNAFLNGHQNALPLEFRLLGFTPTPWHDEDSIAYGKVVALSLDDTWYIKLARFAVLAKTDAKTAAALFPAYPADNPTLTDGTGLAQVAMGTE
;
A
#
# COMPACT_ATOMS: atom_id res chain seq x y z
N MET A 1 47.43 0.35 78.50
CA MET A 1 47.26 1.71 79.03
C MET A 1 45.77 1.96 79.11
N THR A 2 45.27 2.10 80.34
CA THR A 2 43.89 2.36 80.74
C THR A 2 43.60 3.85 80.64
N THR A 3 42.50 4.25 80.01
CA THR A 3 41.92 5.60 80.11
C THR A 3 40.45 5.48 79.64
N GLU A 4 39.50 5.25 80.54
CA GLU A 4 38.74 6.22 81.35
C GLU A 4 37.87 7.18 80.51
N GLN A 5 36.55 7.00 80.64
CA GLN A 5 35.50 7.83 80.07
C GLN A 5 35.25 9.08 80.91
N ILE A 6 34.99 10.20 80.25
CA ILE A 6 34.27 11.35 80.84
C ILE A 6 33.02 11.61 79.99
N SER A 7 31.88 11.53 80.66
CA SER A 7 30.54 11.84 80.16
C SER A 7 30.24 13.34 80.39
N SER A 8 29.66 14.01 79.38
CA SER A 8 28.92 15.26 79.58
C SER A 8 27.60 15.18 78.81
N GLY A 9 26.50 15.15 79.56
CA GLY A 9 25.15 15.01 79.03
C GLY A 9 24.70 16.20 78.19
N GLY A 10 24.22 15.91 76.98
CA GLY A 10 23.35 16.77 76.19
C GLY A 10 22.05 16.00 75.93
N THR A 11 20.93 16.52 76.42
CA THR A 11 19.60 15.97 76.17
C THR A 11 19.27 16.12 74.68
N CYS A 12 19.32 15.00 73.94
CA CYS A 12 18.79 14.90 72.58
C CYS A 12 17.26 15.06 72.59
N VAL A 13 16.75 16.17 72.06
CA VAL A 13 15.35 16.28 71.66
C VAL A 13 15.15 15.37 70.44
N ALA A 14 14.48 14.24 70.62
CA ALA A 14 14.14 13.34 69.53
C ALA A 14 13.08 13.98 68.62
N THR A 15 13.47 14.35 67.41
CA THR A 15 12.55 14.78 66.34
C THR A 15 11.63 13.62 65.96
N PRO A 16 10.29 13.78 65.92
CA PRO A 16 9.41 12.69 65.53
C PRO A 16 9.70 12.23 64.08
N PRO A 17 9.60 10.94 63.78
CA PRO A 17 9.81 10.42 62.43
C PRO A 17 8.80 11.06 61.47
N ARG A 18 9.31 11.70 60.40
CA ARG A 18 8.45 12.28 59.34
C ARG A 18 7.60 11.15 58.74
N PRO A 19 6.27 11.29 58.66
CA PRO A 19 5.43 10.25 58.07
C PRO A 19 5.83 10.09 56.59
N HIS A 20 6.32 8.90 56.22
CA HIS A 20 6.54 8.54 54.81
C HIS A 20 5.24 8.81 54.05
N GLY A 21 5.27 9.82 53.19
CA GLY A 21 4.07 10.43 52.62
C GLY A 21 3.21 9.41 51.88
N ARG A 22 1.99 9.19 52.35
CA ARG A 22 0.94 8.41 51.65
C ARG A 22 0.76 8.88 50.19
N LEU A 23 1.11 10.13 49.91
CA LEU A 23 1.14 10.74 48.58
C LEU A 23 2.18 10.10 47.65
N GLY A 24 3.41 9.83 48.12
CA GLY A 24 4.46 9.19 47.32
C GLY A 24 4.10 7.74 46.94
N ARG A 25 3.46 7.00 47.86
CA ARG A 25 2.96 5.64 47.59
C ARG A 25 1.79 5.64 46.59
N ARG A 26 0.90 6.65 46.65
CA ARG A 26 -0.19 6.82 45.68
C ARG A 26 0.33 7.21 44.29
N MET A 27 1.31 8.12 44.22
CA MET A 27 1.95 8.49 42.95
C MET A 27 2.70 7.32 42.32
N ALA A 28 3.44 6.55 43.11
CA ALA A 28 4.10 5.33 42.64
C ALA A 28 3.10 4.28 42.11
N LEU A 29 1.96 4.12 42.77
CA LEU A 29 0.89 3.23 42.31
C LEU A 29 0.27 3.71 40.99
N VAL A 30 -0.03 5.01 40.87
CA VAL A 30 -0.57 5.59 39.63
C VAL A 30 0.43 5.47 38.47
N LEU A 31 1.70 5.80 38.70
CA LEU A 31 2.75 5.62 37.69
C LEU A 31 2.94 4.17 37.30
N GLY A 32 2.86 3.23 38.26
CA GLY A 32 2.86 1.81 37.99
C GLY A 32 1.70 1.38 37.10
N ILE A 33 0.47 1.81 37.41
CA ILE A 33 -0.72 1.52 36.59
C ILE A 33 -0.56 2.11 35.18
N ILE A 34 -0.11 3.36 35.04
CA ILE A 34 0.14 3.98 33.73
C ILE A 34 1.19 3.18 32.94
N PHE A 35 2.28 2.77 33.58
CA PHE A 35 3.29 1.93 32.95
C PHE A 35 2.73 0.59 32.49
N PHE A 36 1.94 -0.10 33.32
CA PHE A 36 1.28 -1.35 32.93
C PHE A 36 0.30 -1.15 31.77
N LEU A 37 -0.50 -0.09 31.77
CA LEU A 37 -1.41 0.23 30.67
C LEU A 37 -0.65 0.54 29.37
N LEU A 38 0.43 1.31 29.45
CA LEU A 38 1.28 1.59 28.28
C LEU A 38 1.97 0.33 27.76
N ALA A 39 2.45 -0.55 28.65
CA ALA A 39 3.04 -1.82 28.29
C ALA A 39 2.02 -2.75 27.63
N ASP A 40 0.78 -2.78 28.13
CA ASP A 40 -0.31 -3.59 27.58
C ASP A 40 -0.74 -3.09 26.19
N VAL A 41 -0.88 -1.76 26.02
CA VAL A 41 -1.15 -1.14 24.72
C VAL A 41 -0.02 -1.41 23.73
N ALA A 42 1.24 -1.25 24.15
CA ALA A 42 2.40 -1.51 23.30
C ALA A 42 2.52 -3.01 22.93
N GLY A 43 2.25 -3.90 23.89
CA GLY A 43 2.21 -5.35 23.67
C GLY A 43 1.11 -5.73 22.68
N GLY A 44 -0.11 -5.23 22.89
CA GLY A 44 -1.24 -5.42 21.98
C GLY A 44 -0.95 -4.90 20.57
N ALA A 45 -0.41 -3.69 20.44
CA ALA A 45 -0.03 -3.11 19.14
C ALA A 45 1.05 -3.96 18.44
N THR A 46 2.06 -4.41 19.17
CA THR A 46 3.14 -5.24 18.61
C THR A 46 2.60 -6.59 18.12
N LEU A 47 1.73 -7.24 18.89
CA LEU A 47 1.09 -8.49 18.51
C LEU A 47 0.19 -8.30 17.28
N LEU A 48 -0.60 -7.23 17.24
CA LEU A 48 -1.46 -6.92 16.10
C LEU A 48 -0.67 -6.69 14.81
N VAL A 49 0.45 -5.96 14.88
CA VAL A 49 1.31 -5.72 13.70
C VAL A 49 1.99 -7.00 13.25
N ARG A 50 2.58 -7.76 14.19
CA ARG A 50 3.27 -9.02 13.85
C ARG A 50 2.34 -10.09 13.33
N SER A 51 1.11 -10.16 13.83
CA SER A 51 0.11 -11.11 13.33
C SER A 51 -0.40 -10.77 11.93
N ALA A 52 -0.13 -9.55 11.43
CA ALA A 52 -0.43 -9.13 10.06
C ALA A 52 0.66 -9.53 9.07
N LEU A 53 1.86 -9.87 9.56
CA LEU A 53 2.99 -10.15 8.69
C LEU A 53 2.84 -11.56 8.11
N PRO A 54 2.99 -11.72 6.79
CA PRO A 54 2.89 -13.02 6.17
C PRO A 54 4.11 -13.91 6.47
N GLN A 55 3.96 -15.22 6.32
CA GLN A 55 5.05 -16.17 6.46
C GLN A 55 5.98 -16.13 5.24
N THR A 56 7.19 -15.59 5.38
CA THR A 56 8.18 -15.45 4.29
C THR A 56 9.23 -16.56 4.25
N THR A 57 9.21 -17.49 5.21
CA THR A 57 10.18 -18.59 5.34
C THR A 57 9.49 -19.93 5.54
N GLY A 58 10.15 -21.01 5.13
CA GLY A 58 9.65 -22.38 5.28
C GLY A 58 8.95 -22.89 4.04
N THR A 59 8.21 -23.98 4.19
CA THR A 59 7.54 -24.68 3.09
C THR A 59 6.03 -24.58 3.27
N VAL A 60 5.33 -24.22 2.20
CA VAL A 60 3.87 -24.22 2.14
C VAL A 60 3.45 -25.17 1.03
N HIS A 61 2.47 -26.02 1.30
CA HIS A 61 1.88 -26.89 0.30
C HIS A 61 0.60 -26.24 -0.22
N LEU A 62 0.56 -25.97 -1.52
CA LEU A 62 -0.55 -25.32 -2.21
C LEU A 62 -1.06 -26.23 -3.31
N ALA A 63 -2.37 -26.19 -3.55
CA ALA A 63 -2.94 -26.68 -4.80
C ALA A 63 -2.71 -25.63 -5.90
N GLY A 64 -2.48 -26.09 -7.14
CA GLY A 64 -2.27 -25.20 -8.28
C GLY A 64 -0.92 -25.43 -8.99
N PRO A 65 0.23 -25.28 -8.31
CA PRO A 65 1.53 -25.49 -8.94
C PRO A 65 1.68 -26.87 -9.57
N HIS A 66 2.29 -26.93 -10.75
CA HIS A 66 2.64 -28.16 -11.43
C HIS A 66 3.87 -28.84 -10.83
N GLY A 67 4.78 -28.04 -10.27
CA GLY A 67 6.04 -28.49 -9.70
C GLY A 67 6.49 -27.70 -8.48
N ALA A 68 7.76 -27.88 -8.13
CA ALA A 68 8.38 -27.19 -7.00
C ALA A 68 8.74 -25.75 -7.38
N ILE A 69 8.32 -24.80 -6.55
CA ILE A 69 8.63 -23.37 -6.67
C ILE A 69 9.53 -22.98 -5.52
N THR A 70 10.64 -22.29 -5.81
CA THR A 70 11.53 -21.72 -4.79
C THR A 70 11.45 -20.21 -4.84
N VAL A 71 11.12 -19.59 -3.70
CA VAL A 71 11.15 -18.13 -3.52
C VAL A 71 12.24 -17.77 -2.53
N THR A 72 13.24 -17.02 -2.98
CA THR A 72 14.29 -16.47 -2.11
C THR A 72 14.11 -14.97 -1.99
N ARG A 73 14.38 -14.39 -0.81
CA ARG A 73 14.34 -12.94 -0.61
C ARG A 73 15.74 -12.42 -0.31
N ASP A 74 16.12 -11.34 -0.97
CA ASP A 74 17.42 -10.69 -0.75
C ASP A 74 17.45 -9.87 0.55
N GLY A 75 18.57 -9.17 0.80
CA GLY A 75 18.74 -8.32 1.98
C GLY A 75 17.78 -7.13 2.06
N TYR A 76 17.08 -6.80 0.98
CA TYR A 76 16.06 -5.75 0.92
C TYR A 76 14.63 -6.33 0.94
N GLY A 77 14.49 -7.65 1.02
CA GLY A 77 13.20 -8.34 0.99
C GLY A 77 12.63 -8.52 -0.42
N VAL A 78 13.40 -8.27 -1.48
CA VAL A 78 12.95 -8.45 -2.86
C VAL A 78 12.86 -9.95 -3.18
N PRO A 79 11.71 -10.44 -3.65
CA PRO A 79 11.54 -11.86 -3.97
C PRO A 79 12.13 -12.22 -5.33
N HIS A 80 12.94 -13.27 -5.35
CA HIS A 80 13.45 -13.96 -6.52
C HIS A 80 12.76 -15.32 -6.64
N ILE A 81 12.04 -15.52 -7.73
CA ILE A 81 11.23 -16.72 -7.99
C ILE A 81 11.97 -17.62 -8.97
N ALA A 82 12.11 -18.90 -8.61
CA ALA A 82 12.61 -19.96 -9.48
C ALA A 82 11.56 -21.08 -9.59
N ALA A 83 11.15 -21.38 -10.83
CA ALA A 83 10.19 -22.43 -11.15
C ALA A 83 10.55 -23.09 -12.50
N SER A 84 10.01 -24.27 -12.78
CA SER A 84 10.33 -25.05 -13.99
C SER A 84 9.58 -24.62 -15.24
N ASP A 85 8.45 -23.91 -15.10
CA ASP A 85 7.64 -23.45 -16.22
C ASP A 85 7.02 -22.06 -15.97
N ALA A 86 6.40 -21.52 -17.02
CA ALA A 86 5.78 -20.20 -16.98
C ALA A 86 4.55 -20.15 -16.05
N HIS A 87 3.73 -21.20 -16.02
CA HIS A 87 2.54 -21.26 -15.17
C HIS A 87 2.92 -21.11 -13.70
N ASP A 88 3.88 -21.92 -13.24
CA ASP A 88 4.35 -21.89 -11.85
C ASP A 88 5.06 -20.58 -11.51
N THR A 89 5.71 -19.95 -12.49
CA THR A 89 6.32 -18.62 -12.33
C THR A 89 5.25 -17.54 -12.10
N PHE A 90 4.20 -17.49 -12.93
CA PHE A 90 3.11 -16.52 -12.78
C PHE A 90 2.28 -16.77 -11.52
N PHE A 91 2.01 -18.05 -11.20
CA PHE A 91 1.36 -18.44 -9.95
C PHE A 91 2.16 -17.94 -8.73
N ALA A 92 3.46 -18.21 -8.70
CA ALA A 92 4.33 -17.74 -7.63
C ALA A 92 4.35 -16.20 -7.55
N GLN A 93 4.38 -15.53 -8.69
CA GLN A 93 4.37 -14.07 -8.76
C GLN A 93 3.08 -13.50 -8.16
N GLY A 94 1.91 -14.07 -8.50
CA GLY A 94 0.63 -13.69 -7.90
C GLY A 94 0.60 -13.89 -6.39
N TYR A 95 1.03 -15.07 -5.93
CA TYR A 95 1.08 -15.41 -4.50
C TYR A 95 1.97 -14.44 -3.72
N VAL A 96 3.18 -14.20 -4.19
CA VAL A 96 4.16 -13.31 -3.54
C VAL A 96 3.74 -11.84 -3.64
N THR A 97 3.10 -11.43 -4.73
CA THR A 97 2.58 -10.06 -4.84
C THR A 97 1.47 -9.82 -3.81
N ALA A 98 0.55 -10.77 -3.65
CA ALA A 98 -0.48 -10.70 -2.60
C ALA A 98 0.16 -10.71 -1.21
N GLN A 99 1.16 -11.56 -1.00
CA GLN A 99 1.92 -11.62 0.24
C GLN A 99 2.45 -10.24 0.67
N ASP A 100 3.07 -9.51 -0.25
CA ASP A 100 3.74 -8.26 0.08
C ASP A 100 2.83 -7.03 -0.06
N ARG A 101 1.79 -7.07 -0.91
CA ARG A 101 1.05 -5.89 -1.39
C ARG A 101 -0.47 -6.03 -1.42
N LEU A 102 -1.06 -6.99 -0.71
CA LEU A 102 -2.50 -7.27 -0.79
C LEU A 102 -3.40 -6.03 -0.61
N TRP A 103 -3.10 -5.15 0.36
CA TRP A 103 -3.86 -3.91 0.54
C TRP A 103 -3.76 -2.99 -0.67
N GLN A 104 -2.57 -2.81 -1.23
CA GLN A 104 -2.35 -1.98 -2.42
C GLN A 104 -3.13 -2.54 -3.62
N MET A 105 -3.15 -3.86 -3.79
CA MET A 105 -3.92 -4.52 -4.85
C MET A 105 -5.41 -4.25 -4.69
N GLU A 106 -5.96 -4.46 -3.49
CA GLU A 106 -7.38 -4.22 -3.20
C GLU A 106 -7.77 -2.75 -3.42
N PHE A 107 -6.94 -1.83 -2.92
CA PHE A 107 -7.18 -0.39 -3.07
C PHE A 107 -7.27 -0.01 -4.55
N ASN A 108 -6.32 -0.47 -5.37
CA ASN A 108 -6.29 -0.13 -6.79
C ASN A 108 -7.41 -0.81 -7.60
N ARG A 109 -7.81 -2.03 -7.24
CA ARG A 109 -9.00 -2.67 -7.80
C ARG A 109 -10.26 -1.82 -7.54
N ARG A 110 -10.39 -1.27 -6.34
CA ARG A 110 -11.51 -0.37 -5.99
C ARG A 110 -11.44 0.97 -6.69
N VAL A 111 -10.25 1.55 -6.88
CA VAL A 111 -10.05 2.73 -7.75
C VAL A 111 -10.58 2.42 -9.15
N ALA A 112 -10.11 1.35 -9.77
CA ALA A 112 -10.48 1.01 -11.14
C ALA A 112 -11.99 0.76 -11.31
N ALA A 113 -12.64 0.22 -10.27
CA ALA A 113 -14.08 -0.03 -10.24
C ALA A 113 -14.92 1.18 -9.80
N GLY A 114 -14.32 2.26 -9.30
CA GLY A 114 -15.00 3.36 -8.62
C GLY A 114 -15.87 2.85 -7.46
N ARG A 115 -15.21 2.21 -6.48
CA ARG A 115 -15.78 1.57 -5.29
C ARG A 115 -15.00 1.92 -4.01
N LEU A 116 -14.26 3.03 -3.98
CA LEU A 116 -13.51 3.45 -2.79
C LEU A 116 -14.44 3.90 -1.66
N ALA A 117 -15.60 4.48 -1.97
CA ALA A 117 -16.54 4.97 -0.98
C ALA A 117 -17.11 3.84 -0.09
N GLU A 118 -17.06 2.59 -0.54
CA GLU A 118 -17.42 1.41 0.25
C GLU A 118 -16.52 1.22 1.47
N ILE A 119 -15.26 1.67 1.41
CA ILE A 119 -14.26 1.49 2.47
C ILE A 119 -13.77 2.79 3.09
N LEU A 120 -13.83 3.92 2.36
CA LEU A 120 -13.41 5.25 2.85
C LEU A 120 -14.59 6.18 3.17
N GLY A 121 -15.81 5.76 2.86
CA GLY A 121 -17.02 6.54 3.10
C GLY A 121 -17.33 7.61 2.04
N PRO A 122 -18.32 8.48 2.31
CA PRO A 122 -18.89 9.37 1.30
C PRO A 122 -17.95 10.47 0.80
N SER A 123 -16.84 10.73 1.49
CA SER A 123 -15.86 11.76 1.13
C SER A 123 -15.22 11.56 -0.25
N VAL A 124 -15.19 10.31 -0.75
CA VAL A 124 -14.58 9.96 -2.04
C VAL A 124 -15.60 9.64 -3.14
N ILE A 125 -16.90 9.88 -2.89
CA ILE A 125 -17.96 9.49 -3.83
C ILE A 125 -17.85 10.17 -5.20
N GLU A 126 -17.38 11.42 -5.26
CA GLU A 126 -17.20 12.14 -6.52
C GLU A 126 -16.09 11.51 -7.37
N ALA A 127 -15.01 11.03 -6.73
CA ALA A 127 -13.97 10.29 -7.42
C ALA A 127 -14.50 8.96 -7.98
N ASP A 128 -15.28 8.22 -7.18
CA ASP A 128 -15.92 6.97 -7.61
C ASP A 128 -16.83 7.18 -8.82
N LYS A 129 -17.63 8.27 -8.84
CA LYS A 129 -18.47 8.62 -9.99
C LYS A 129 -17.63 8.80 -11.25
N VAL A 130 -16.56 9.59 -11.19
CA VAL A 130 -15.66 9.82 -12.34
C VAL A 130 -15.08 8.49 -12.85
N LEU A 131 -14.55 7.65 -11.95
CA LEU A 131 -13.94 6.38 -12.30
C LEU A 131 -14.97 5.38 -12.89
N ARG A 132 -16.19 5.34 -12.34
CA ARG A 132 -17.33 4.58 -12.89
C ARG A 132 -17.74 5.05 -14.29
N THR A 133 -17.73 6.37 -14.52
CA THR A 133 -18.02 6.97 -15.82
C THR A 133 -16.95 6.60 -16.84
N LEU A 134 -15.67 6.71 -16.49
CA LEU A 134 -14.55 6.25 -17.34
C LEU A 134 -14.64 4.74 -17.62
N GLY A 135 -15.12 3.95 -16.66
CA GLY A 135 -15.47 2.56 -16.86
C GLY A 135 -14.26 1.63 -17.01
N LEU A 136 -13.17 1.91 -16.29
CA LEU A 136 -11.91 1.15 -16.40
C LEU A 136 -12.12 -0.35 -16.14
N ALA A 137 -12.83 -0.72 -15.07
CA ALA A 137 -13.16 -2.11 -14.77
C ALA A 137 -14.01 -2.78 -15.86
N ARG A 138 -15.01 -2.08 -16.42
CA ARG A 138 -15.79 -2.62 -17.57
C ARG A 138 -14.91 -2.84 -18.80
N SER A 139 -14.01 -1.90 -19.07
CA SER A 139 -13.07 -2.03 -20.18
C SER A 139 -12.10 -3.19 -19.95
N ALA A 140 -11.64 -3.42 -18.72
CA ALA A 140 -10.75 -4.51 -18.39
C ALA A 140 -11.42 -5.88 -18.60
N ALA A 141 -12.66 -6.05 -18.15
CA ALA A 141 -13.42 -7.28 -18.42
C ALA A 141 -13.61 -7.53 -19.93
N ALA A 142 -13.84 -6.47 -20.72
CA ALA A 142 -13.92 -6.58 -22.17
C ALA A 142 -12.56 -6.94 -22.83
N ASP A 143 -11.44 -6.55 -22.22
CA ASP A 143 -10.10 -6.93 -22.68
C ASP A 143 -9.78 -8.40 -22.38
N VAL A 144 -10.20 -8.92 -21.20
CA VAL A 144 -10.05 -10.35 -20.86
C VAL A 144 -10.66 -11.24 -21.94
N ALA A 145 -11.87 -10.88 -22.42
CA ALA A 145 -12.55 -11.62 -23.48
C ALA A 145 -11.84 -11.61 -24.84
N ARG A 146 -10.82 -10.77 -25.03
CA ARG A 146 -10.02 -10.63 -26.26
C ARG A 146 -8.60 -11.18 -26.13
N LEU A 147 -8.22 -11.68 -24.96
CA LEU A 147 -6.88 -12.23 -24.76
C LEU A 147 -6.64 -13.44 -25.66
N THR A 148 -5.40 -13.62 -26.08
CA THR A 148 -4.98 -14.88 -26.69
C THR A 148 -5.04 -15.98 -25.62
N PRO A 149 -5.25 -17.26 -26.00
CA PRO A 149 -5.27 -18.36 -25.03
C PRO A 149 -4.02 -18.43 -24.16
N ALA A 150 -2.84 -18.12 -24.73
CA ALA A 150 -1.58 -18.09 -23.99
C ALA A 150 -1.58 -17.00 -22.90
N LEU A 151 -1.94 -15.77 -23.24
CA LEU A 151 -1.95 -14.66 -22.29
C LEU A 151 -3.05 -14.83 -21.22
N HIS A 152 -4.19 -15.41 -21.59
CA HIS A 152 -5.23 -15.78 -20.62
C HIS A 152 -4.71 -16.83 -19.63
N ALA A 153 -3.98 -17.85 -20.07
CA ALA A 153 -3.42 -18.86 -19.17
C ALA A 153 -2.36 -18.29 -18.20
N GLU A 154 -1.54 -17.33 -18.65
CA GLU A 154 -0.58 -16.62 -17.79
C GLU A 154 -1.27 -15.76 -16.72
N LEU A 155 -2.34 -15.05 -17.12
CA LEU A 155 -3.10 -14.19 -16.23
C LEU A 155 -3.92 -15.00 -15.20
N ASP A 156 -4.53 -16.09 -15.64
CA ASP A 156 -5.26 -17.03 -14.77
C ASP A 156 -4.32 -17.65 -13.73
N ALA A 157 -3.11 -18.07 -14.14
CA ALA A 157 -2.11 -18.57 -13.21
C ALA A 157 -1.74 -17.52 -12.14
N TYR A 158 -1.54 -16.27 -12.54
CA TYR A 158 -1.30 -15.16 -11.60
C TYR A 158 -2.47 -14.98 -10.62
N SER A 159 -3.71 -14.91 -11.13
CA SER A 159 -4.93 -14.77 -10.32
C SER A 159 -5.10 -15.94 -9.35
N ALA A 160 -4.81 -17.17 -9.80
CA ALA A 160 -4.83 -18.37 -8.96
C ALA A 160 -3.82 -18.29 -7.81
N GLY A 161 -2.62 -17.76 -8.07
CA GLY A 161 -1.61 -17.50 -7.03
C GLY A 161 -2.08 -16.50 -5.97
N VAL A 162 -2.68 -15.38 -6.40
CA VAL A 162 -3.28 -14.39 -5.50
C VAL A 162 -4.37 -15.02 -4.64
N ASN A 163 -5.26 -15.79 -5.26
CA ASN A 163 -6.36 -16.47 -4.58
C ASN A 163 -5.87 -17.56 -3.61
N ALA A 164 -4.80 -18.27 -3.94
CA ALA A 164 -4.16 -19.23 -3.04
C ALA A 164 -3.65 -18.54 -1.77
N PHE A 165 -3.06 -17.34 -1.89
CA PHE A 165 -2.66 -16.54 -0.74
C PHE A 165 -3.89 -16.12 0.10
N LEU A 166 -4.93 -15.56 -0.54
CA LEU A 166 -6.16 -15.12 0.13
C LEU A 166 -6.83 -16.24 0.93
N ASN A 167 -6.95 -17.43 0.32
CA ASN A 167 -7.58 -18.58 0.96
C ASN A 167 -6.79 -19.09 2.18
N GLY A 168 -5.46 -19.02 2.14
CA GLY A 168 -4.60 -19.42 3.26
C GLY A 168 -4.52 -18.41 4.41
N HIS A 169 -4.91 -17.15 4.20
CA HIS A 169 -4.60 -16.04 5.12
C HIS A 169 -5.81 -15.22 5.58
N GLN A 170 -7.02 -15.78 5.54
CA GLN A 170 -8.24 -15.07 5.99
C GLN A 170 -8.17 -14.57 7.44
N ASN A 171 -7.41 -15.25 8.30
CA ASN A 171 -7.24 -14.88 9.72
C ASN A 171 -6.00 -14.00 9.98
N ALA A 172 -5.19 -13.73 8.96
CA ALA A 172 -3.93 -13.00 9.05
C ALA A 172 -3.87 -11.89 7.99
N LEU A 173 -4.98 -11.17 7.80
CA LEU A 173 -5.05 -10.08 6.84
C LEU A 173 -4.20 -8.87 7.28
N PRO A 174 -3.71 -8.08 6.31
CA PRO A 174 -3.05 -6.81 6.58
C PRO A 174 -3.90 -5.91 7.49
N LEU A 175 -3.23 -5.03 8.23
CA LEU A 175 -3.85 -4.19 9.25
C LEU A 175 -5.00 -3.34 8.69
N GLU A 176 -4.88 -2.87 7.46
CA GLU A 176 -5.85 -2.02 6.77
C GLU A 176 -7.23 -2.70 6.67
N PHE A 177 -7.27 -3.99 6.34
CA PHE A 177 -8.51 -4.77 6.29
C PHE A 177 -9.17 -4.89 7.67
N ARG A 178 -8.35 -5.10 8.71
CA ARG A 178 -8.83 -5.22 10.11
C ARG A 178 -9.35 -3.90 10.65
N LEU A 179 -8.70 -2.78 10.33
CA LEU A 179 -9.13 -1.43 10.73
C LEU A 179 -10.40 -0.99 10.00
N LEU A 180 -10.52 -1.31 8.71
CA LEU A 180 -11.67 -0.95 7.89
C LEU A 180 -12.83 -1.95 8.00
N GLY A 181 -12.62 -3.09 8.66
CA GLY A 181 -13.68 -4.04 8.98
C GLY A 181 -14.26 -4.79 7.78
N PHE A 182 -13.45 -5.07 6.76
CA PHE A 182 -13.89 -5.82 5.58
C PHE A 182 -12.88 -6.90 5.16
N THR A 183 -13.34 -7.88 4.41
CA THR A 183 -12.51 -8.96 3.84
C THR A 183 -12.37 -8.78 2.33
N PRO A 184 -11.19 -9.05 1.75
CA PRO A 184 -10.99 -8.99 0.31
C PRO A 184 -11.84 -10.04 -0.42
N THR A 185 -12.33 -9.72 -1.62
CA THR A 185 -12.97 -10.70 -2.51
C THR A 185 -11.94 -11.42 -3.36
N PRO A 186 -12.26 -12.59 -3.94
CA PRO A 186 -11.37 -13.28 -4.89
C PRO A 186 -10.88 -12.34 -5.98
N TRP A 187 -9.62 -12.52 -6.38
CA TRP A 187 -8.97 -11.81 -7.48
C TRP A 187 -9.32 -12.48 -8.80
N HIS A 188 -9.66 -11.68 -9.80
CA HIS A 188 -9.96 -12.15 -11.15
C HIS A 188 -9.02 -11.48 -12.15
N ASP A 189 -8.91 -12.06 -13.34
CA ASP A 189 -8.01 -11.61 -14.40
C ASP A 189 -8.24 -10.14 -14.79
N GLU A 190 -9.50 -9.71 -14.81
CA GLU A 190 -9.85 -8.33 -15.08
C GLU A 190 -9.30 -7.35 -14.04
N ASP A 191 -9.05 -7.78 -12.79
CA ASP A 191 -8.52 -6.92 -11.74
C ASP A 191 -7.07 -6.51 -12.04
N SER A 192 -6.29 -7.43 -12.60
CA SER A 192 -4.91 -7.19 -13.05
C SER A 192 -4.86 -6.18 -14.21
N ILE A 193 -5.73 -6.38 -15.22
CA ILE A 193 -5.83 -5.45 -16.36
C ILE A 193 -6.37 -4.08 -15.91
N ALA A 194 -7.34 -4.08 -14.99
CA ALA A 194 -7.92 -2.87 -14.44
C ALA A 194 -6.86 -2.01 -13.72
N TYR A 195 -5.94 -2.63 -12.98
CA TYR A 195 -4.82 -1.89 -12.40
C TYR A 195 -3.90 -1.27 -13.45
N GLY A 196 -3.56 -2.01 -14.53
CA GLY A 196 -2.81 -1.44 -15.66
C GLY A 196 -3.48 -0.21 -16.26
N LYS A 197 -4.81 -0.20 -16.34
CA LYS A 197 -5.59 0.98 -16.79
C LYS A 197 -5.58 2.14 -15.80
N VAL A 198 -5.56 1.87 -14.49
CA VAL A 198 -5.37 2.92 -13.46
C VAL A 198 -4.01 3.58 -13.63
N VAL A 199 -2.95 2.78 -13.85
CA VAL A 199 -1.61 3.32 -14.14
C VAL A 199 -1.63 4.17 -15.41
N ALA A 200 -2.23 3.67 -16.50
CA ALA A 200 -2.35 4.43 -17.74
C ALA A 200 -3.10 5.76 -17.56
N LEU A 201 -4.18 5.77 -16.77
CA LEU A 201 -4.92 6.99 -16.44
C LEU A 201 -4.06 7.97 -15.61
N SER A 202 -3.25 7.46 -14.68
CA SER A 202 -2.37 8.30 -13.85
C SER A 202 -1.25 9.00 -14.63
N LEU A 203 -0.93 8.46 -15.82
CA LEU A 203 0.06 9.03 -16.74
C LEU A 203 -0.56 10.05 -17.72
N ASP A 204 -1.90 10.17 -17.77
CA ASP A 204 -2.58 11.17 -18.59
C ASP A 204 -3.00 12.39 -17.76
N ASP A 205 -2.26 13.48 -17.94
CA ASP A 205 -2.56 14.78 -17.35
C ASP A 205 -3.24 15.74 -18.35
N THR A 206 -3.43 15.30 -19.59
CA THR A 206 -3.79 16.20 -20.68
C THR A 206 -5.24 16.67 -20.59
N TRP A 207 -6.15 15.82 -20.12
CA TRP A 207 -7.59 16.12 -20.12
C TRP A 207 -7.96 17.28 -19.19
N TYR A 208 -7.38 17.35 -17.98
CA TYR A 208 -7.69 18.41 -17.03
C TYR A 208 -7.05 19.74 -17.46
N ILE A 209 -5.85 19.69 -18.07
CA ILE A 209 -5.19 20.87 -18.64
C ILE A 209 -6.03 21.44 -19.78
N LYS A 210 -6.56 20.59 -20.67
CA LYS A 210 -7.46 21.03 -21.75
C LYS A 210 -8.73 21.67 -21.21
N LEU A 211 -9.34 21.08 -20.18
CA LEU A 211 -10.54 21.64 -19.55
C LEU A 211 -10.25 22.99 -18.87
N ALA A 212 -9.13 23.11 -18.16
CA ALA A 212 -8.70 24.35 -17.54
C ALA A 212 -8.43 25.44 -18.59
N ARG A 213 -7.73 25.10 -19.68
CA ARG A 213 -7.48 26.02 -20.80
C ARG A 213 -8.79 26.48 -21.45
N PHE A 214 -9.76 25.59 -21.64
CA PHE A 214 -11.08 25.95 -22.14
C PHE A 214 -11.81 26.91 -21.19
N ALA A 215 -11.79 26.63 -19.88
CA ALA A 215 -12.42 27.48 -18.88
C ALA A 215 -11.78 28.89 -18.80
N VAL A 216 -10.47 28.99 -19.01
CA VAL A 216 -9.75 30.27 -19.09
C VAL A 216 -10.13 31.01 -20.38
N LEU A 217 -10.15 30.34 -21.53
CA LEU A 217 -10.58 30.93 -22.81
C LEU A 217 -12.02 31.44 -22.77
N ALA A 218 -12.91 30.80 -22.01
CA ALA A 218 -14.28 31.24 -21.85
C ALA A 218 -14.42 32.55 -21.04
N LYS A 219 -13.39 32.95 -20.28
CA LYS A 219 -13.39 34.14 -19.41
C LYS A 219 -12.37 35.21 -19.83
N THR A 220 -11.52 34.91 -20.80
CA THR A 220 -10.38 35.74 -21.22
C THR A 220 -10.20 35.70 -22.74
N ASP A 221 -9.18 36.35 -23.27
CA ASP A 221 -8.82 36.28 -24.68
C ASP A 221 -7.79 35.17 -24.96
N ALA A 222 -7.62 34.85 -26.25
CA ALA A 222 -6.66 33.83 -26.69
C ALA A 222 -5.22 34.16 -26.28
N LYS A 223 -4.86 35.45 -26.21
CA LYS A 223 -3.53 35.90 -25.82
C LYS A 223 -3.23 35.60 -24.36
N THR A 224 -4.18 35.90 -23.47
CA THR A 224 -4.08 35.64 -22.03
C THR A 224 -4.06 34.14 -21.75
N ALA A 225 -4.91 33.36 -22.43
CA ALA A 225 -4.89 31.92 -22.32
C ALA A 225 -3.56 31.31 -22.81
N ALA A 226 -3.00 31.81 -23.92
CA ALA A 226 -1.69 31.35 -24.42
C ALA A 226 -0.54 31.71 -23.47
N ALA A 227 -0.63 32.82 -22.73
CA ALA A 227 0.36 33.17 -21.71
C ALA A 227 0.30 32.23 -20.49
N LEU A 228 -0.89 31.75 -20.11
CA LEU A 228 -1.06 30.80 -18.99
C LEU A 228 -0.77 29.34 -19.38
N PHE A 229 -0.95 29.00 -20.66
CA PHE A 229 -0.71 27.66 -21.21
C PHE A 229 0.22 27.77 -22.43
N PRO A 230 1.51 28.09 -22.22
CA PRO A 230 2.46 28.28 -23.31
C PRO A 230 2.69 26.98 -24.08
N ALA A 231 2.89 27.09 -25.39
CA ALA A 231 3.36 25.97 -26.20
C ALA A 231 4.79 25.57 -25.79
N TYR A 232 5.19 24.34 -26.12
CA TYR A 232 6.57 23.90 -25.93
C TYR A 232 7.51 24.82 -26.75
N PRO A 233 8.47 25.51 -26.10
CA PRO A 233 9.40 26.40 -26.80
C PRO A 233 10.19 25.65 -27.88
N ALA A 234 10.43 26.30 -29.02
CA ALA A 234 11.11 25.67 -30.16
C ALA A 234 12.61 25.41 -29.91
N ASP A 235 13.20 26.17 -28.99
CA ASP A 235 14.60 26.08 -28.55
C ASP A 235 14.80 25.08 -27.40
N ASN A 236 13.70 24.54 -26.84
CA ASN A 236 13.80 23.49 -25.84
C ASN A 236 14.27 22.17 -26.44
N PRO A 237 14.99 21.34 -25.67
CA PRO A 237 15.49 20.05 -26.16
C PRO A 237 14.34 19.14 -26.58
N THR A 238 14.50 18.45 -27.70
CA THR A 238 13.58 17.41 -28.17
C THR A 238 14.24 16.03 -28.04
N LEU A 239 13.43 14.97 -27.89
CA LEU A 239 13.94 13.60 -27.81
C LEU A 239 14.63 13.14 -29.10
N THR A 240 14.15 13.64 -30.23
CA THR A 240 14.74 13.40 -31.55
C THR A 240 15.38 14.67 -32.07
N ASP A 241 16.44 14.53 -32.88
CA ASP A 241 17.14 15.63 -33.55
C ASP A 241 16.41 16.13 -34.81
N GLY A 242 15.16 15.69 -35.03
CA GLY A 242 14.33 16.07 -36.17
C GLY A 242 14.71 15.39 -37.50
N THR A 243 15.79 14.61 -37.57
CA THR A 243 16.31 14.04 -38.83
C THR A 243 15.40 12.97 -39.44
N GLY A 244 14.61 12.27 -38.62
CA GLY A 244 13.66 11.23 -39.07
C GLY A 244 12.32 11.74 -39.62
N LEU A 245 11.93 12.98 -39.34
CA LEU A 245 10.64 13.54 -39.79
C LEU A 245 10.68 14.08 -41.22
N ALA A 246 11.88 14.43 -41.73
CA ALA A 246 12.06 14.89 -43.10
C ALA A 246 11.80 13.80 -44.16
N GLN A 247 11.92 12.51 -43.81
CA GLN A 247 11.71 11.40 -44.75
C GLN A 247 10.23 11.04 -44.98
N VAL A 248 9.33 11.38 -44.04
CA VAL A 248 7.90 11.06 -44.17
C VAL A 248 7.15 12.11 -45.01
N ALA A 249 7.68 13.34 -45.10
CA ALA A 249 7.06 14.43 -45.86
C ALA A 249 7.27 14.36 -47.38
N MET A 250 8.02 13.38 -47.91
CA MET A 250 8.27 13.21 -49.35
C MET A 250 7.60 11.96 -49.96
N GLY A 251 6.54 11.45 -49.34
CA GLY A 251 5.73 10.34 -49.84
C GLY A 251 4.33 10.78 -50.29
N THR A 252 4.23 11.81 -51.11
CA THR A 252 3.05 12.03 -51.97
C THR A 252 3.44 11.69 -53.40
N GLU A 253 3.14 10.45 -53.81
CA GLU A 253 2.79 10.13 -55.19
C GLU A 253 1.30 9.77 -55.23
#